data_AF-X7ZWF9-F1
#
_entry.id   AF-X7ZWF9-F1
#
_cell.length_a   1.000
_cell.length_b   1.000
_cell.length_c   1.000
_cell.angle_alpha   90.00
_cell.angle_beta   90.00
_cell.angle_gamma   90.00
#
_symmetry.space_group_name_H-M   'P 1'
#
loop_
_entity.id
_entity.type
_entity.pdbx_description
1 polymer ?
#
loop_
_entity_poly.entity_id
_entity_poly.type
_entity_poly.pdbx_seq_one_letter_code
_entity_poly.pdbx_strand_id
1 'polypeptide(L)'
;MVLMQLEDYGFCEKGEGGPFVESGAIRYDGGSIPVNTHGGQLSEAYIIGMTHIMEGVEQMRGTAINQVSGAELALVTGGPASLPVSGLILGVPHECTHNRDSGNHNPW
;
A
#
# COMPACT_ATOMS: atom_id res chain seq x y z
N MET A 1 -0.70 11.61 -6.81
CA MET A 1 -0.62 12.84 -5.99
C MET A 1 -0.29 12.44 -4.55
N VAL A 2 0.88 11.81 -4.35
CA VAL A 2 1.12 10.97 -3.17
C VAL A 2 1.25 11.80 -1.88
N LEU A 3 2.00 12.89 -1.91
CA LEU A 3 2.27 13.73 -0.74
C LEU A 3 0.99 14.22 -0.07
N MET A 4 0.08 14.84 -0.82
CA MET A 4 -1.19 15.33 -0.27
C MET A 4 -2.05 14.21 0.31
N GLN A 5 -2.04 13.01 -0.30
CA GLN A 5 -2.78 11.88 0.24
C GLN A 5 -2.18 11.35 1.54
N LEU A 6 -0.86 11.32 1.68
CA LEU A 6 -0.21 10.95 2.95
C LEU A 6 -0.66 11.87 4.09
N GLU A 7 -0.83 13.15 3.80
CA GLU A 7 -1.35 14.13 4.75
C GLU A 7 -2.88 13.99 4.96
N ASP A 8 -3.66 13.77 3.89
CA ASP A 8 -5.12 13.60 3.97
C ASP A 8 -5.53 12.38 4.78
N TYR A 9 -4.77 11.28 4.68
CA TYR A 9 -4.99 10.05 5.43
C TYR A 9 -4.30 10.05 6.80
N GLY A 10 -3.63 11.15 7.18
CA GLY A 10 -3.09 11.34 8.53
C GLY A 10 -1.83 10.55 8.85
N PHE A 11 -1.06 10.11 7.85
CA PHE A 11 0.26 9.50 8.08
C PHE A 11 1.31 10.54 8.48
N CYS A 12 1.07 11.80 8.13
CA CYS A 12 1.84 12.96 8.54
C CYS A 12 0.92 14.19 8.65
N GLU A 13 1.39 15.23 9.33
CA GLU A 13 0.67 16.49 9.45
C GLU A 13 0.56 17.21 8.10
N LYS A 14 -0.43 18.11 7.98
CA LYS A 14 -0.61 18.92 6.77
C LYS A 14 0.62 19.78 6.48
N GLY A 15 1.11 19.72 5.24
CA GLY A 15 2.35 20.36 4.80
C GLY A 15 3.62 19.56 5.09
N GLU A 16 3.55 18.46 5.84
CA GLU A 16 4.71 17.65 6.23
C GLU A 16 4.93 16.43 5.31
N GLY A 17 4.17 16.30 4.21
CA GLY A 17 4.33 15.18 3.29
C GLY A 17 5.73 15.09 2.69
N GLY A 18 6.36 16.24 2.39
CA GLY A 18 7.72 16.30 1.85
C GLY A 18 8.76 15.71 2.82
N PRO A 19 8.92 16.31 4.02
CA PRO A 19 9.77 15.77 5.07
C PRO A 19 9.48 14.31 5.42
N PHE A 20 8.20 13.91 5.46
CA PHE A 20 7.81 12.53 5.72
C PHE A 20 8.35 11.57 4.66
N VAL A 21 8.26 11.92 3.37
CA VAL A 21 8.82 11.10 2.28
C VAL A 21 10.35 11.12 2.30
N GLU A 22 10.98 12.26 2.53
CA GLU A 22 12.44 12.40 2.61
C GLU A 22 13.05 11.57 3.74
N SER A 23 12.35 11.42 4.86
CA SER A 23 12.77 10.57 5.98
C SER A 23 12.90 9.09 5.59
N GLY A 24 12.33 8.68 4.46
CA GLY A 24 12.34 7.31 3.98
C GLY A 24 11.13 6.49 4.43
N ALA A 25 10.15 7.10 5.09
CA ALA A 25 8.97 6.41 5.62
C ALA A 25 8.21 5.57 4.57
N ILE A 26 8.22 6.00 3.30
CA ILE A 26 7.52 5.32 2.20
C ILE A 26 8.38 4.36 1.38
N ARG A 27 9.66 4.15 1.75
CA ARG A 27 10.55 3.24 1.03
C ARG A 27 10.00 1.82 1.07
N TYR A 28 10.22 1.06 0.00
CA TYR A 28 9.85 -0.35 -0.05
C TYR A 28 10.53 -1.15 1.06
N ASP A 29 11.85 -1.03 1.15
CA ASP A 29 12.65 -1.68 2.20
C ASP A 29 12.96 -0.68 3.32
N GLY A 30 12.73 -1.10 4.57
CA GLY A 30 12.95 -0.30 5.77
C GLY A 30 11.99 0.88 5.99
N GLY A 31 11.02 1.12 5.10
CA GLY A 31 9.97 2.13 5.30
C GLY A 31 8.90 1.67 6.29
N SER A 32 8.32 2.61 7.03
CA SER A 32 7.24 2.31 7.98
C SER A 32 5.90 2.07 7.28
N ILE A 33 5.68 2.68 6.12
CA ILE A 33 4.50 2.49 5.28
C ILE A 33 4.89 2.43 3.80
N PRO A 34 5.41 1.30 3.29
CA PRO A 34 5.76 1.17 1.88
C PRO A 34 4.62 1.62 0.95
N VAL A 35 4.90 2.58 0.05
CA VAL A 35 3.90 3.14 -0.88
C VAL A 35 4.23 2.74 -2.30
N ASN A 36 3.21 2.35 -3.07
CA ASN A 36 3.30 2.05 -4.49
C ASN A 36 4.43 1.06 -4.81
N THR A 37 4.46 -0.09 -4.14
CA THR A 37 5.46 -1.16 -4.30
C THR A 37 5.53 -1.73 -5.72
N HIS A 38 4.44 -1.71 -6.48
CA HIS A 38 4.41 -1.98 -7.93
C HIS A 38 5.01 -0.86 -8.81
N GLY A 39 5.38 0.30 -8.27
CA GLY A 39 5.83 1.49 -9.00
C GLY A 39 4.75 2.57 -9.18
N GLY A 40 3.48 2.22 -8.95
CA GLY A 40 2.35 3.14 -9.06
C GLY A 40 2.15 3.66 -10.47
N GLN A 41 1.25 4.65 -10.61
CA GLN A 41 0.90 5.19 -11.93
C GLN A 41 2.06 5.86 -12.67
N LEU A 42 3.13 6.22 -11.94
CA LEU A 42 4.30 6.91 -12.48
C LEU A 42 5.27 5.96 -13.21
N SER A 43 5.41 4.72 -12.73
CA SER A 43 6.45 3.80 -13.22
C SER A 43 5.90 2.48 -13.75
N GLU A 44 4.74 2.02 -13.28
CA GLU A 44 4.09 0.80 -13.76
C GLU A 44 3.22 1.10 -14.99
N ALA A 45 2.02 1.66 -14.75
CA ALA A 45 1.09 2.07 -15.77
C ALA A 45 -0.02 2.97 -15.20
N TYR A 46 -0.53 3.89 -16.01
CA TYR A 46 -1.71 4.68 -15.66
C TYR A 46 -3.01 3.99 -16.10
N ILE A 47 -3.44 2.97 -15.35
CA ILE A 47 -4.70 2.23 -15.61
C ILE A 47 -5.78 2.65 -14.59
N ILE A 48 -6.01 3.96 -14.44
CA ILE A 48 -7.08 4.56 -13.62
C ILE A 48 -7.25 3.88 -12.25
N GLY A 49 -6.13 3.60 -11.57
CA GLY A 49 -6.09 3.03 -10.21
C GLY A 49 -6.33 1.52 -10.12
N MET A 50 -6.67 0.82 -11.21
CA MET A 50 -6.93 -0.62 -11.18
C MET A 50 -5.72 -1.45 -10.76
N THR A 51 -4.52 -1.01 -11.14
CA THR A 51 -3.28 -1.69 -10.73
C THR A 51 -3.02 -1.57 -9.23
N HIS A 52 -3.53 -0.53 -8.56
CA HIS A 52 -3.36 -0.37 -7.11
C HIS A 52 -4.22 -1.38 -6.34
N ILE A 53 -5.40 -1.70 -6.88
CA ILE A 53 -6.27 -2.75 -6.33
C ILE A 53 -5.61 -4.11 -6.52
N MET A 54 -5.09 -4.39 -7.72
CA MET A 54 -4.36 -5.63 -8.02
C MET A 54 -3.18 -5.81 -7.06
N GLU A 55 -2.30 -4.81 -6.96
CA GLU A 55 -1.14 -4.82 -6.06
C GLU A 55 -1.56 -5.04 -4.61
N GLY A 56 -2.59 -4.34 -4.13
CA GLY A 56 -3.11 -4.55 -2.78
C GLY A 56 -3.58 -6.00 -2.54
N VAL A 57 -4.26 -6.61 -3.52
CA VAL A 57 -4.68 -8.02 -3.44
C VAL A 57 -3.48 -8.96 -3.44
N GLU A 58 -2.49 -8.73 -4.29
CA GLU A 58 -1.27 -9.54 -4.36
C GLU A 58 -0.44 -9.45 -3.08
N GLN A 59 -0.33 -8.25 -2.49
CA GLN A 59 0.32 -8.05 -1.19
C GLN A 59 -0.37 -8.86 -0.08
N MET A 60 -1.70 -8.84 -0.02
CA MET A 60 -2.46 -9.63 0.98
C MET A 60 -2.34 -11.13 0.75
N ARG A 61 -2.19 -11.56 -0.51
CA ARG A 61 -1.99 -12.97 -0.89
C ARG A 61 -0.56 -13.46 -0.70
N GLY A 62 0.42 -12.57 -0.56
CA GLY A 62 1.83 -12.95 -0.50
C GLY A 62 2.42 -13.26 -1.88
N THR A 63 1.85 -12.71 -2.96
CA THR A 63 2.25 -13.00 -4.34
C THR A 63 2.75 -11.77 -5.10
N ALA A 64 2.92 -10.63 -4.43
CA ALA A 64 3.41 -9.41 -5.06
C ALA A 64 4.89 -9.55 -5.45
N ILE A 65 5.29 -8.90 -6.55
CA ILE A 65 6.68 -8.90 -7.02
C ILE A 65 7.61 -8.28 -5.95
N ASN A 66 7.19 -7.14 -5.40
CA ASN A 66 7.86 -6.45 -4.30
C ASN A 66 7.07 -6.66 -3.02
N GLN A 67 7.10 -7.89 -2.49
CA GLN A 67 6.31 -8.29 -1.33
C GLN A 67 6.74 -7.58 -0.04
N VAL A 68 5.81 -6.88 0.61
CA VAL A 68 6.02 -6.30 1.94
C VAL A 68 5.91 -7.41 2.99
N SER A 69 6.98 -7.61 3.75
CA SER A 69 7.02 -8.61 4.82
C SER A 69 6.03 -8.26 5.92
N GLY A 70 5.24 -9.26 6.35
CA GLY A 70 4.28 -9.09 7.44
C GLY A 70 3.11 -8.15 7.13
N ALA A 71 2.86 -7.78 5.88
CA ALA A 71 1.71 -6.95 5.55
C ALA A 71 0.39 -7.67 5.87
N GLU A 72 -0.45 -7.01 6.66
CA GLU A 72 -1.78 -7.48 7.05
C GLU A 72 -2.91 -6.60 6.53
N LEU A 73 -2.61 -5.34 6.23
CA LEU A 73 -3.54 -4.35 5.70
C LEU A 73 -2.90 -3.59 4.54
N ALA A 74 -3.69 -3.26 3.53
CA ALA A 74 -3.31 -2.36 2.45
C ALA A 74 -4.39 -1.30 2.23
N LEU A 75 -3.99 -0.03 2.21
CA LEU A 75 -4.84 1.09 1.83
C LEU A 75 -4.65 1.38 0.34
N VAL A 76 -5.74 1.29 -0.43
CA VAL A 76 -5.79 1.63 -1.86
C VAL A 76 -6.67 2.85 -2.04
N THR A 77 -6.17 3.85 -2.76
CA THR A 77 -6.82 5.17 -2.86
C THR A 77 -6.97 5.58 -4.32
N GLY A 78 -8.14 6.10 -4.70
CA GLY A 78 -8.31 6.87 -5.93
C GLY A 78 -7.57 8.20 -5.86
N GLY A 79 -7.15 8.74 -7.01
CA GLY A 79 -6.42 10.01 -7.05
C GLY A 79 -7.28 11.18 -6.53
N PRO A 80 -6.74 12.10 -5.70
CA PRO A 80 -7.53 13.09 -4.97
C PRO A 80 -7.97 14.28 -5.84
N ALA A 81 -7.51 14.35 -7.10
CA ALA A 81 -7.68 15.51 -7.96
C ALA A 81 -9.04 15.58 -8.68
N SER A 82 -9.74 14.46 -8.81
CA SER A 82 -10.99 14.40 -9.59
C SER A 82 -12.06 13.68 -8.78
N LEU A 83 -13.20 14.34 -8.59
CA LEU A 83 -14.37 13.72 -7.98
C LEU A 83 -15.09 12.85 -9.03
N PRO A 84 -15.60 11.66 -8.64
CA PRO A 84 -15.59 11.08 -7.29
C PRO A 84 -14.22 10.50 -6.89
N VAL A 85 -13.89 10.58 -5.60
CA VAL A 85 -12.72 9.90 -5.00
C VAL A 85 -13.15 8.61 -4.31
N SER A 86 -12.21 7.67 -4.15
CA SER A 86 -12.45 6.38 -3.50
C SER A 86 -11.31 6.00 -2.55
N GLY A 87 -11.63 5.17 -1.57
CA GLY A 87 -10.68 4.52 -0.67
C GLY A 87 -11.14 3.10 -0.37
N LEU A 88 -10.19 2.18 -0.27
CA LEU A 88 -10.42 0.76 -0.02
C LEU A 88 -9.34 0.26 0.96
N ILE A 89 -9.75 -0.48 1.98
CA ILE A 89 -8.84 -1.22 2.85
C ILE A 89 -8.99 -2.70 2.53
N LEU A 90 -7.89 -3.33 2.15
CA LEU A 90 -7.77 -4.77 1.98
C LEU A 90 -7.05 -5.33 3.21
N GLY A 91 -7.41 -6.55 3.62
CA GLY A 91 -6.80 -7.19 4.78
C GLY A 91 -6.76 -8.70 4.65
N VAL A 92 -5.88 -9.31 5.43
CA VAL A 92 -5.80 -10.77 5.58
C VAL A 92 -6.82 -11.25 6.63
N PRO A 93 -7.45 -12.42 6.47
CA PRO A 93 -8.33 -12.97 7.51
C PRO A 93 -7.57 -13.16 8.82
N HIS A 94 -8.21 -12.83 9.95
CA HIS A 94 -7.62 -12.91 11.30
C HIS A 94 -7.14 -14.32 11.68
N GLU A 95 -7.66 -15.36 11.02
CA GLU A 95 -7.24 -16.75 11.20
C GLU A 95 -5.89 -17.06 10.52
N CYS A 96 -5.53 -16.31 9.47
CA CYS A 96 -4.29 -16.50 8.70
C CYS A 96 -3.07 -15.81 9.33
N THR A 97 -3.26 -14.86 10.24
CA THR A 97 -2.14 -14.10 10.86
C THR A 97 -1.29 -14.98 11.77
N HIS A 98 -1.91 -15.93 12.49
CA HIS A 98 -1.22 -16.86 13.40
C HIS A 98 -0.49 -18.01 12.70
N ASN A 99 -0.83 -18.32 11.45
CA ASN A 99 -0.29 -19.48 10.73
C ASN A 99 0.94 -19.16 9.86
N ARG A 100 1.35 -17.88 9.76
CA ARG A 100 2.53 -17.50 8.97
C ARG A 100 3.87 -17.86 9.63
N ASP A 101 3.89 -18.04 10.95
CA ASP A 101 5.09 -18.43 11.71
C ASP A 101 5.41 -19.94 11.65
N SER A 102 4.49 -20.76 11.12
CA SER A 102 4.59 -22.23 11.16
C SER A 102 5.25 -22.87 9.92
N GLY A 103 5.69 -22.06 8.95
CA GLY A 103 6.40 -22.54 7.75
C GLY A 103 5.53 -23.33 6.75
N ASN A 104 4.22 -23.44 6.98
CA ASN A 104 3.31 -24.07 6.04
C ASN A 104 2.65 -23.01 5.15
N HIS A 105 3.14 -22.86 3.92
CA HIS A 105 2.59 -21.89 2.98
C HIS A 105 1.25 -22.36 2.40
N ASN A 106 0.23 -21.56 2.75
CA ASN A 106 -1.04 -21.26 2.05
C ASN A 106 -2.33 -22.02 2.48
N PRO A 107 -3.39 -21.31 2.93
CA PRO A 107 -4.75 -21.85 2.99
C PRO A 107 -5.61 -21.55 1.74
N TRP A 108 -5.05 -20.93 0.69
CA TRP A 108 -5.71 -20.63 -0.60
C TRP A 108 -5.36 -21.64 -1.69
#